data_AF-A0A967VPS7-F1
#
_entry.id   AF-A0A967VPS7-F1
#
_cell.length_a   1.000
_cell.length_b   1.000
_cell.length_c   1.000
_cell.angle_alpha   90.00
_cell.angle_beta   90.00
_cell.angle_gamma   90.00
#
_symmetry.space_group_name_H-M   'P 1'
#
loop_
_entity.id
_entity.type
_entity.pdbx_description
1 polymer ?
#
loop_
_entity_poly.entity_id
_entity_poly.type
_entity_poly.pdbx_seq_one_letter_code
_entity_poly.pdbx_strand_id
1 'polypeptide(L)'
;MTAPRGLHALARLHGVQTAYHDTDGRRTAAAPESLLAALRALRVPVRDAADLPRLVEHRRRELWERAVEPVVVAWLPVPGAGTGGRAGAGFVLRLPARLRDAPVRVAVLLEDGEERTAAPPIDRLEAVDTGEVGGEPYLARRVPLPPVPAGYHALHVEVGRGPRRRYSALLIAAPHRAAGWEVLPGSPDWGAFAPLYALWTEEGGEADPHYDLLARLADRV
;
A
#
# COMPACT_ATOMS: atom_id res chain seq x y z
N MET A 1 19.01 -27.94 7.16
CA MET A 1 18.07 -27.91 8.29
C MET A 1 16.68 -27.57 7.75
N THR A 2 15.67 -28.37 8.07
CA THR A 2 14.28 -28.15 7.60
C THR A 2 13.67 -26.98 8.36
N ALA A 3 13.01 -26.05 7.67
CA ALA A 3 12.35 -24.92 8.32
C ALA A 3 11.29 -25.40 9.33
N PRO A 4 11.22 -24.81 10.54
CA PRO A 4 10.16 -25.09 11.50
C PRO A 4 8.77 -24.90 10.88
N ARG A 5 7.83 -25.78 11.23
CA ARG A 5 6.44 -25.69 10.74
C ARG A 5 5.85 -24.32 11.09
N GLY A 6 5.25 -23.65 10.11
CA GLY A 6 4.63 -22.34 10.29
C GLY A 6 5.56 -21.14 10.02
N LEU A 7 6.88 -21.30 9.95
CA LEU A 7 7.80 -20.18 9.72
C LEU A 7 7.55 -19.47 8.38
N HIS A 8 7.39 -20.23 7.29
CA HIS A 8 7.07 -19.66 5.98
C HIS A 8 5.70 -18.99 5.95
N ALA A 9 4.73 -19.53 6.68
CA ALA A 9 3.39 -18.94 6.76
C ALA A 9 3.45 -17.59 7.49
N LEU A 10 4.15 -17.54 8.62
CA LEU A 10 4.35 -16.32 9.39
C LEU A 10 5.10 -15.26 8.56
N ALA A 11 6.21 -15.64 7.92
CA ALA A 11 6.96 -14.76 7.02
C ALA A 11 6.07 -14.12 5.95
N ARG A 12 5.25 -14.92 5.24
CA ARG A 12 4.33 -14.40 4.22
C ARG A 12 3.29 -13.45 4.79
N LEU A 13 2.73 -13.75 5.96
CA LEU A 13 1.75 -12.88 6.65
C LEU A 13 2.32 -11.53 7.08
N HIS A 14 3.65 -11.42 7.15
CA HIS A 14 4.38 -10.18 7.43
C HIS A 14 5.05 -9.58 6.18
N GLY A 15 4.75 -10.10 4.98
CA GLY A 15 5.32 -9.58 3.73
C GLY A 15 6.81 -9.95 3.51
N VAL A 16 7.35 -10.88 4.30
CA VAL A 16 8.73 -11.35 4.14
C VAL A 16 8.78 -12.41 3.04
N GLN A 17 9.59 -12.16 2.02
CA GLN A 17 9.81 -13.12 0.95
C GLN A 17 10.58 -14.35 1.46
N THR A 18 10.12 -15.54 1.07
CA THR A 18 10.71 -16.83 1.51
C THR A 18 11.69 -17.42 0.49
N ALA A 19 11.78 -16.80 -0.68
CA ALA A 19 12.76 -17.09 -1.72
C ALA A 19 12.91 -15.86 -2.63
N TYR A 20 14.05 -15.72 -3.28
CA TYR A 20 14.36 -14.62 -4.20
C TYR A 20 15.22 -15.12 -5.36
N HIS A 21 15.39 -14.30 -6.39
CA HIS A 21 16.39 -14.53 -7.43
C HIS A 21 17.63 -13.72 -7.08
N ASP A 22 18.79 -14.38 -7.02
CA ASP A 22 20.07 -13.71 -6.76
C ASP A 22 20.60 -12.95 -7.99
N THR A 23 21.77 -12.32 -7.86
CA THR A 23 22.40 -11.54 -8.93
C THR A 23 22.77 -12.38 -10.16
N ASP A 24 22.87 -13.70 -10.01
CA ASP A 24 23.09 -14.64 -11.11
C ASP A 24 21.78 -15.20 -11.68
N GLY A 25 20.63 -14.68 -11.22
CA GLY A 25 19.29 -15.10 -11.63
C GLY A 25 18.84 -16.43 -11.02
N ARG A 26 19.61 -17.04 -10.13
CA ARG A 26 19.26 -18.33 -9.52
C ARG A 26 18.23 -18.13 -8.42
N ARG A 27 17.22 -19.00 -8.38
CA ARG A 27 16.19 -18.97 -7.33
C ARG A 27 16.74 -19.57 -6.04
N THR A 28 16.90 -18.73 -5.03
CA THR A 28 17.48 -19.07 -3.73
C THR A 28 16.40 -19.01 -2.65
N ALA A 29 16.28 -20.07 -1.85
CA ALA A 29 15.41 -20.09 -0.69
C ALA A 29 16.06 -19.34 0.48
N ALA A 30 15.27 -18.57 1.24
CA ALA A 30 15.78 -17.92 2.44
C ALA A 30 16.07 -18.95 3.53
N ALA A 31 17.23 -18.84 4.19
CA ALA A 31 17.55 -19.68 5.34
C ALA A 31 16.57 -19.42 6.49
N PRO A 32 16.18 -20.44 7.29
CA PRO A 32 15.29 -20.27 8.43
C PRO A 32 15.75 -19.18 9.41
N GLU A 33 17.07 -19.10 9.64
CA GLU A 33 17.70 -18.13 10.54
C GLU A 33 17.52 -16.69 10.02
N SER A 34 17.64 -16.49 8.70
CA SER A 34 17.39 -15.19 8.05
C SER A 34 15.92 -14.78 8.15
N LEU A 35 14.99 -15.72 7.97
CA LEU A 35 13.55 -15.45 8.14
C LEU A 35 13.21 -15.08 9.59
N LEU A 36 13.78 -15.77 10.56
CA LEU A 36 13.62 -15.44 11.98
C LEU A 36 14.20 -14.06 12.31
N ALA A 37 15.38 -13.72 11.77
CA ALA A 37 15.99 -12.41 11.95
C ALA A 37 15.11 -11.29 11.36
N ALA A 38 14.60 -11.48 10.13
CA ALA A 38 13.69 -10.52 9.49
C ALA A 38 12.40 -10.33 10.30
N LEU A 39 11.78 -11.43 10.77
CA LEU A 39 10.59 -11.36 11.63
C LEU A 39 10.85 -10.61 12.94
N ARG A 40 12.01 -10.82 13.59
CA ARG A 40 12.39 -10.08 14.80
C ARG A 40 12.65 -8.60 14.52
N ALA A 41 13.25 -8.27 13.38
CA ALA A 41 13.44 -6.88 12.95
C ALA A 41 12.08 -6.18 12.72
N LEU A 42 11.06 -6.91 12.25
CA LEU A 42 9.67 -6.47 12.18
C LEU A 42 8.93 -6.51 13.54
N ARG A 43 9.66 -6.72 14.64
CA ARG A 43 9.15 -6.80 16.01
C ARG A 43 8.13 -7.91 16.25
N VAL A 44 8.19 -9.00 15.47
CA VAL A 44 7.39 -10.19 15.74
C VAL A 44 8.04 -10.97 16.89
N PRO A 45 7.30 -11.27 17.98
CA PRO A 45 7.88 -11.82 19.21
C PRO A 45 8.10 -13.35 19.12
N VAL A 46 8.95 -13.79 18.18
CA VAL A 46 9.33 -15.21 18.01
C VAL A 46 10.47 -15.56 18.97
N ARG A 47 10.18 -16.30 20.04
CA ARG A 47 11.19 -16.80 20.99
C ARG A 47 11.71 -18.16 20.52
N ASP A 48 10.79 -19.06 20.18
CA ASP A 48 11.12 -20.41 19.71
C ASP A 48 10.12 -20.92 18.65
N ALA A 49 10.32 -22.16 18.19
CA ALA A 49 9.48 -22.78 17.16
C ALA A 49 8.05 -23.08 17.63
N ALA A 50 7.82 -23.24 18.94
CA ALA A 50 6.50 -23.52 19.50
C ALA A 50 5.58 -22.29 19.46
N ASP A 51 6.15 -21.08 19.38
CA ASP A 51 5.38 -19.84 19.19
C ASP A 51 4.72 -19.73 17.81
N LEU A 52 5.31 -20.35 16.77
CA LEU A 52 4.96 -20.09 15.37
C LEU A 52 3.47 -20.32 15.05
N PRO A 53 2.83 -21.43 15.45
CA PRO A 53 1.41 -21.64 15.18
C PRO A 53 0.53 -20.55 15.81
N ARG A 54 0.82 -20.17 17.06
CA ARG A 54 0.06 -19.13 17.77
C ARG A 54 0.22 -17.77 17.10
N LEU A 55 1.43 -17.43 16.65
CA LEU A 55 1.73 -16.16 15.97
C LEU A 55 1.07 -16.08 14.59
N VAL A 56 1.03 -17.20 13.85
CA VAL A 56 0.30 -17.29 12.57
C VAL A 56 -1.19 -17.00 12.78
N GLU A 57 -1.82 -17.66 13.74
CA GLU A 57 -3.24 -17.48 14.05
C GLU A 57 -3.53 -16.05 14.55
N HIS A 58 -2.66 -15.52 15.42
CA HIS A 58 -2.78 -14.13 15.89
C HIS A 58 -2.71 -13.13 14.73
N ARG A 59 -1.75 -13.29 13.81
CA ARG A 59 -1.60 -12.38 12.68
C ARG A 59 -2.74 -12.50 11.67
N ARG A 60 -3.22 -13.72 11.40
CA ARG A 60 -4.41 -13.94 10.57
C ARG A 60 -5.63 -13.22 11.14
N ARG A 61 -5.87 -13.38 12.44
CA ARG A 61 -6.92 -12.67 13.17
C ARG A 61 -6.80 -11.17 13.01
N GLU A 62 -5.63 -10.60 13.27
CA GLU A 62 -5.38 -9.16 13.16
C GLU A 62 -5.71 -8.62 11.75
N LEU A 63 -5.30 -9.34 10.69
CA LEU A 63 -5.57 -8.96 9.31
C LEU A 63 -7.05 -9.00 8.95
N TRP A 64 -7.80 -10.00 9.44
CA TRP A 64 -9.22 -10.16 9.16
C TRP A 64 -10.13 -9.27 10.01
N GLU A 65 -9.76 -9.04 11.27
CA GLU A 65 -10.48 -8.13 12.18
C GLU A 65 -10.25 -6.65 11.78
N ARG A 66 -9.19 -6.35 11.03
CA ARG A 66 -8.99 -5.05 10.39
C ARG A 66 -9.97 -4.85 9.23
N ALA A 67 -11.09 -4.21 9.52
CA ALA A 67 -12.16 -4.00 8.56
C ALA A 67 -11.74 -3.14 7.35
N VAL A 68 -10.96 -2.09 7.58
CA VAL A 68 -10.39 -1.22 6.54
C VAL A 68 -8.91 -1.03 6.87
N GLU A 69 -8.05 -1.03 5.85
CA GLU A 69 -6.64 -0.70 6.04
C GLU A 69 -6.49 0.76 6.52
N PRO A 70 -5.50 1.10 7.37
CA PRO A 70 -5.37 2.45 7.91
C PRO A 70 -5.06 3.48 6.82
N VAL A 71 -4.49 3.03 5.71
CA VAL A 71 -4.23 3.81 4.51
C VAL A 71 -4.75 3.04 3.29
N VAL A 72 -5.54 3.71 2.47
CA VAL A 72 -6.06 3.23 1.20
C VAL A 72 -5.44 4.05 0.09
N VAL A 73 -4.81 3.39 -0.89
CA VAL A 73 -4.33 4.04 -2.11
C VAL A 73 -5.29 3.73 -3.24
N ALA A 74 -5.94 4.77 -3.75
CA ALA A 74 -6.82 4.70 -4.90
C ALA A 74 -6.11 5.25 -6.13
N TRP A 75 -5.88 4.40 -7.12
CA TRP A 75 -5.32 4.83 -8.38
C TRP A 75 -6.40 5.45 -9.27
N LEU A 76 -6.21 6.71 -9.64
CA LEU A 76 -7.17 7.45 -10.46
C LEU A 76 -7.11 6.99 -11.92
N PRO A 77 -8.26 6.85 -12.59
CA PRO A 77 -8.29 6.44 -13.99
C PRO A 77 -7.53 7.44 -14.87
N VAL A 78 -6.83 6.93 -15.89
CA VAL A 78 -6.18 7.76 -16.91
C VAL A 78 -7.23 8.13 -17.98
N PRO A 79 -7.49 9.42 -18.25
CA PRO A 79 -8.40 9.84 -19.31
C PRO A 79 -7.97 9.25 -20.66
N GLY A 80 -8.92 8.68 -21.42
CA GLY A 80 -8.67 8.12 -22.76
C GLY A 80 -7.95 6.76 -22.80
N ALA A 81 -7.38 6.30 -21.70
CA ALA A 81 -7.02 4.89 -21.56
C ALA A 81 -8.32 4.12 -21.29
N GLY A 82 -8.70 3.21 -22.19
CA GLY A 82 -9.80 2.28 -21.90
C GLY A 82 -9.57 1.64 -20.53
N THR A 83 -10.63 1.35 -19.78
CA THR A 83 -10.54 0.81 -18.41
C THR A 83 -9.77 -0.51 -18.33
N GLY A 84 -9.41 -1.14 -19.46
CA GLY A 84 -8.45 -2.26 -19.51
C GLY A 84 -8.83 -3.44 -18.62
N GLY A 85 -10.11 -3.58 -18.30
CA GLY A 85 -10.62 -4.55 -17.32
C GLY A 85 -10.29 -4.26 -15.86
N ARG A 86 -9.67 -3.11 -15.52
CA ARG A 86 -9.45 -2.69 -14.14
C ARG A 86 -10.76 -2.20 -13.54
N ALA A 87 -11.22 -2.89 -12.49
CA ALA A 87 -12.28 -2.40 -11.61
C ALA A 87 -11.91 -0.99 -11.12
N GLY A 88 -12.90 -0.09 -11.09
CA GLY A 88 -12.70 1.30 -10.68
C GLY A 88 -12.05 1.44 -9.31
N ALA A 89 -11.57 2.65 -9.00
CA ALA A 89 -10.97 2.98 -7.71
C ALA A 89 -11.87 2.51 -6.55
N GLY A 90 -11.27 1.79 -5.61
CA GLY A 90 -12.00 1.13 -4.53
C GLY A 90 -11.06 0.59 -3.46
N PHE A 91 -11.63 0.15 -2.35
CA PHE A 91 -10.89 -0.41 -1.21
C PHE A 91 -11.47 -1.75 -0.78
N VAL A 92 -10.71 -2.52 -0.01
CA VAL A 92 -11.18 -3.79 0.55
C VAL A 92 -11.81 -3.53 1.92
N LEU A 93 -13.06 -3.96 2.08
CA LEU A 93 -13.77 -3.99 3.35
C LEU A 93 -13.86 -5.43 3.83
N ARG A 94 -13.33 -5.71 5.02
CA ARG A 94 -13.41 -7.01 5.68
C ARG A 94 -14.44 -6.96 6.80
N LEU A 95 -15.35 -7.91 6.81
CA LEU A 95 -16.43 -7.96 7.80
C LEU A 95 -16.74 -9.41 8.18
N PRO A 96 -17.19 -9.67 9.41
CA PRO A 96 -17.87 -10.91 9.73
C PRO A 96 -19.01 -11.20 8.76
N ALA A 97 -19.15 -12.45 8.31
CA ALA A 97 -20.15 -12.84 7.32
C ALA A 97 -21.59 -12.60 7.78
N ARG A 98 -21.84 -12.56 9.09
CA ARG A 98 -23.14 -12.15 9.68
C ARG A 98 -23.56 -10.71 9.35
N LEU A 99 -22.62 -9.87 8.92
CA LEU A 99 -22.88 -8.49 8.50
C LEU A 99 -23.05 -8.34 6.97
N ARG A 100 -23.10 -9.44 6.21
CA ARG A 100 -23.21 -9.39 4.74
C ARG A 100 -24.44 -8.63 4.23
N ASP A 101 -25.51 -8.59 5.02
CA ASP A 101 -26.79 -7.94 4.68
C ASP A 101 -26.95 -6.58 5.39
N ALA A 102 -25.92 -6.13 6.11
CA ALA A 102 -25.91 -4.84 6.80
C ALA A 102 -25.78 -3.68 5.79
N PRO A 103 -26.41 -2.52 6.04
CA PRO A 103 -26.13 -1.34 5.25
C PRO A 103 -24.69 -0.89 5.51
N VAL A 104 -24.04 -0.43 4.44
CA VAL A 104 -22.77 0.27 4.51
C VAL A 104 -22.95 1.68 3.97
N ARG A 105 -22.39 2.65 4.68
CA ARG A 105 -22.22 4.02 4.21
C ARG A 105 -20.74 4.30 4.12
N VAL A 106 -20.33 4.80 2.97
CA VAL A 106 -18.99 5.31 2.69
C VAL A 106 -19.11 6.82 2.58
N ALA A 107 -18.25 7.53 3.29
CA ALA A 107 -18.07 8.97 3.16
C ALA A 107 -16.59 9.26 2.94
N VAL A 108 -16.29 10.15 2.02
CA VAL A 108 -14.95 10.66 1.77
C VAL A 108 -15.00 12.16 2.01
N LEU A 109 -14.27 12.62 3.02
CA LEU A 109 -14.00 14.03 3.23
C LEU A 109 -12.77 14.40 2.37
N LEU A 110 -13.00 15.21 1.35
CA LEU A 110 -11.97 15.68 0.44
C LEU A 110 -11.01 16.65 1.15
N GLU A 111 -9.89 16.92 0.50
CA GLU A 111 -8.85 17.83 1.00
C GLU A 111 -9.35 19.27 1.14
N ASP A 112 -10.27 19.67 0.25
CA ASP A 112 -10.92 20.99 0.25
C ASP A 112 -12.09 21.09 1.26
N GLY A 113 -12.42 19.99 1.96
CA GLY A 113 -13.50 19.90 2.93
C GLY A 113 -14.86 19.48 2.36
N GLU A 114 -14.99 19.25 1.05
CA GLU A 114 -16.22 18.68 0.46
C GLU A 114 -16.43 17.23 0.96
N GLU A 115 -17.66 16.84 1.29
CA GLU A 115 -17.98 15.44 1.60
C GLU A 115 -18.66 14.75 0.41
N ARG A 116 -18.10 13.61 -0.03
CA ARG A 116 -18.71 12.74 -1.04
C ARG A 116 -19.11 11.41 -0.42
N THR A 117 -20.31 10.93 -0.74
CA THR A 117 -20.87 9.76 -0.05
C THR A 117 -21.42 8.71 -1.02
N ALA A 118 -21.35 7.45 -0.62
CA ALA A 118 -21.90 6.30 -1.34
C ALA A 118 -22.46 5.28 -0.35
N ALA A 119 -23.44 4.49 -0.78
CA ALA A 119 -24.03 3.43 0.04
C ALA A 119 -24.27 2.16 -0.79
N PRO A 120 -23.20 1.50 -1.27
CA PRO A 120 -23.36 0.32 -2.11
C PRO A 120 -23.87 -0.87 -1.28
N PRO A 121 -24.77 -1.72 -1.80
CA PRO A 121 -25.21 -2.91 -1.08
C PRO A 121 -24.09 -3.97 -1.08
N ILE A 122 -23.76 -4.51 0.11
CA ILE A 122 -22.59 -5.39 0.34
C ILE A 122 -22.66 -6.67 -0.49
N ASP A 123 -23.84 -7.25 -0.65
CA ASP A 123 -24.10 -8.49 -1.39
C ASP A 123 -23.84 -8.35 -2.90
N ARG A 124 -23.84 -7.12 -3.43
CA ARG A 124 -23.50 -6.83 -4.84
C ARG A 124 -22.06 -6.43 -5.05
N LEU A 125 -21.26 -6.34 -3.98
CA LEU A 125 -19.85 -6.02 -4.09
C LEU A 125 -19.05 -7.22 -4.58
N GLU A 126 -18.00 -6.95 -5.35
CA GLU A 126 -17.06 -7.97 -5.82
C GLU A 126 -16.42 -8.71 -4.63
N ALA A 127 -16.47 -10.05 -4.67
CA ALA A 127 -15.81 -10.89 -3.70
C ALA A 127 -14.29 -10.88 -3.92
N VAL A 128 -13.55 -10.46 -2.89
CA VAL A 128 -12.08 -10.42 -2.94
C VAL A 128 -11.50 -11.70 -2.33
N ASP A 129 -11.99 -12.07 -1.14
CA ASP A 129 -11.49 -13.20 -0.38
C ASP A 129 -12.52 -13.63 0.68
N THR A 130 -12.31 -14.81 1.26
CA THR A 130 -13.04 -15.30 2.44
C THR A 130 -12.05 -15.88 3.45
N GLY A 131 -12.42 -15.84 4.73
CA GLY A 131 -11.57 -16.35 5.79
C GLY A 131 -12.35 -16.79 7.00
N GLU A 132 -11.66 -17.42 7.93
CA GLU A 132 -12.21 -17.85 9.20
C GLU A 132 -11.29 -17.39 10.33
N VAL A 133 -11.88 -16.81 11.38
CA VAL A 133 -11.15 -16.30 12.54
C VAL A 133 -11.85 -16.81 13.80
N GLY A 134 -11.22 -17.75 14.50
CA GLY A 134 -11.79 -18.33 15.72
C GLY A 134 -13.18 -18.95 15.53
N GLY A 135 -13.41 -19.62 14.39
CA GLY A 135 -14.71 -20.23 14.06
C GLY A 135 -15.73 -19.26 13.45
N GLU A 136 -15.46 -17.95 13.42
CA GLU A 136 -16.34 -16.97 12.78
C GLU A 136 -15.91 -16.75 11.32
N PRO A 137 -16.82 -16.95 10.34
CA PRO A 137 -16.53 -16.69 8.94
C PRO A 137 -16.48 -15.17 8.66
N TYR A 138 -15.52 -14.76 7.82
CA TYR A 138 -15.31 -13.40 7.34
C TYR A 138 -15.38 -13.32 5.82
N LEU A 139 -15.78 -12.16 5.33
CA LEU A 139 -15.84 -11.82 3.91
C LEU A 139 -14.98 -10.59 3.66
N ALA A 140 -14.19 -10.63 2.58
CA ALA A 140 -13.56 -9.45 2.01
C ALA A 140 -14.31 -9.06 0.73
N ARG A 141 -14.71 -7.79 0.64
CA ARG A 141 -15.46 -7.23 -0.48
C ARG A 141 -14.79 -5.97 -1.00
N ARG A 142 -14.78 -5.77 -2.31
CA ARG A 142 -14.29 -4.54 -2.93
C ARG A 142 -15.40 -3.50 -2.91
N VAL A 143 -15.19 -2.40 -2.19
CA VAL A 143 -16.12 -1.27 -2.13
C VAL A 143 -15.65 -0.20 -3.11
N PRO A 144 -16.48 0.22 -4.08
CA PRO A 144 -16.13 1.32 -4.97
C PRO A 144 -16.09 2.63 -4.19
N LEU A 145 -15.13 3.49 -4.52
CA LEU A 145 -15.10 4.86 -3.99
C LEU A 145 -16.01 5.77 -4.84
N PRO A 146 -16.63 6.80 -4.24
CA PRO A 146 -17.16 7.90 -5.03
C PRO A 146 -16.02 8.55 -5.86
N PRO A 147 -16.33 9.29 -6.94
CA PRO A 147 -15.31 10.04 -7.67
C PRO A 147 -14.56 10.99 -6.73
N VAL A 148 -13.23 10.99 -6.75
CA VAL A 148 -12.37 11.84 -5.92
C VAL A 148 -11.26 12.45 -6.79
N PRO A 149 -10.84 13.71 -6.55
CA PRO A 149 -9.67 14.29 -7.22
C PRO A 149 -8.37 13.63 -6.72
N ALA A 150 -7.24 13.98 -7.32
CA ALA A 150 -5.93 13.59 -6.77
C ALA A 150 -5.67 14.36 -5.47
N GLY A 151 -5.08 13.69 -4.48
CA GLY A 151 -4.75 14.32 -3.20
C GLY A 151 -4.91 13.39 -2.01
N TYR A 152 -5.00 14.01 -0.82
CA TYR A 152 -5.13 13.32 0.46
C TYR A 152 -6.51 13.59 1.06
N HIS A 153 -7.24 12.53 1.38
CA HIS A 153 -8.63 12.60 1.82
C HIS A 153 -8.85 11.71 3.05
N ALA A 154 -9.92 11.94 3.80
CA ALA A 154 -10.32 11.04 4.89
C ALA A 154 -11.46 10.13 4.44
N LEU A 155 -11.25 8.82 4.53
CA LEU A 155 -12.27 7.80 4.28
C LEU A 155 -12.95 7.42 5.59
N HIS A 156 -14.27 7.44 5.61
CA HIS A 156 -15.11 6.99 6.71
C HIS A 156 -16.07 5.91 6.23
N VAL A 157 -16.14 4.80 6.96
CA VAL A 157 -17.02 3.67 6.65
C VAL A 157 -17.88 3.36 7.87
N GLU A 158 -19.19 3.39 7.70
CA GLU A 158 -20.16 2.96 8.71
C GLU A 158 -20.83 1.66 8.26
N VAL A 159 -20.89 0.65 9.15
CA VAL A 159 -21.57 -0.63 8.88
C VAL A 159 -22.57 -0.95 9.99
N GLY A 160 -23.80 -1.30 9.61
CA GLY A 160 -24.83 -1.82 10.54
C GLY A 160 -26.13 -1.01 10.59
N ARG A 161 -27.22 -1.68 10.99
CA ARG A 161 -28.53 -1.06 11.30
C ARG A 161 -28.68 -0.66 12.78
N GLY A 162 -27.91 -1.29 13.68
CA GLY A 162 -27.87 -1.04 15.14
C GLY A 162 -26.74 -0.08 15.55
N PRO A 163 -26.00 -0.29 16.66
CA PRO A 163 -24.83 0.54 16.96
C PRO A 163 -23.85 0.45 15.79
N ARG A 164 -23.72 1.56 15.05
CA ARG A 164 -22.95 1.59 13.81
C ARG A 164 -21.48 1.40 14.13
N ARG A 165 -20.87 0.40 13.48
CA ARG A 165 -19.42 0.24 13.51
C ARG A 165 -18.83 1.29 12.59
N ARG A 166 -17.91 2.09 13.10
CA ARG A 166 -17.24 3.16 12.36
C ARG A 166 -15.78 2.81 12.16
N TYR A 167 -15.31 3.02 10.94
CA TYR A 167 -13.93 2.82 10.54
C TYR A 167 -13.45 4.06 9.81
N SER A 168 -12.16 4.36 9.93
CA SER A 168 -11.52 5.46 9.23
C SER A 168 -10.20 5.02 8.61
N ALA A 169 -9.85 5.67 7.50
CA ALA A 169 -8.56 5.50 6.84
C ALA A 169 -8.13 6.81 6.18
N LEU A 170 -6.83 6.99 6.02
CA LEU A 170 -6.30 7.96 5.07
C LEU A 170 -6.53 7.42 3.66
N LEU A 171 -7.20 8.18 2.80
CA LEU A 171 -7.32 7.90 1.39
C LEU A 171 -6.31 8.74 0.61
N ILE A 172 -5.41 8.07 -0.11
CA ILE A 172 -4.48 8.71 -1.04
C ILE A 172 -4.99 8.43 -2.45
N ALA A 173 -5.51 9.45 -3.11
CA ALA A 173 -5.93 9.38 -4.50
C ALA A 173 -4.75 9.74 -5.40
N ALA A 174 -4.10 8.73 -5.96
CA ALA A 174 -2.83 8.86 -6.68
C ALA A 174 -3.03 8.76 -8.20
N PRO A 175 -2.42 9.65 -9.00
CA PRO A 175 -2.37 9.49 -10.44
C PRO A 175 -1.52 8.26 -10.81
N HIS A 176 -1.89 7.57 -11.90
CA HIS A 176 -1.12 6.43 -12.40
C HIS A 176 0.25 6.81 -12.99
N ARG A 177 0.45 8.08 -13.33
CA ARG A 177 1.66 8.59 -13.95
C ARG A 177 2.21 9.75 -13.12
N ALA A 178 3.53 9.81 -13.01
CA ALA A 178 4.19 10.94 -12.39
C ALA A 178 3.94 12.21 -13.23
N ALA A 179 3.88 13.36 -12.57
CA ALA A 179 3.82 14.65 -13.24
C ALA A 179 5.03 14.82 -14.18
N GLY A 180 4.83 15.47 -15.32
CA GLY A 180 5.89 15.70 -16.30
C GLY A 180 6.19 14.53 -17.25
N TRP A 181 5.55 13.36 -17.09
CA TRP A 181 5.72 12.25 -18.05
C TRP A 181 5.28 12.64 -19.49
N GLU A 182 4.29 13.53 -19.61
CA GLU A 182 3.81 14.12 -20.87
C GLU A 182 4.74 15.22 -21.41
N VAL A 183 5.56 15.81 -20.54
CA VAL A 183 6.42 16.97 -20.83
C VAL A 183 7.83 16.52 -21.18
N LEU A 184 8.20 15.27 -20.89
CA LEU A 184 9.40 14.67 -21.47
C LEU A 184 9.24 14.71 -23.00
N PRO A 185 10.13 15.41 -23.73
CA PRO A 185 9.99 15.48 -25.16
C PRO A 185 9.96 14.07 -25.74
N GLY A 186 9.11 13.85 -26.75
CA GLY A 186 9.06 12.58 -27.48
C GLY A 186 10.36 12.24 -28.23
N SER A 187 11.38 13.09 -28.10
CA SER A 187 12.74 12.92 -28.60
C SER A 187 13.71 12.73 -27.43
N PRO A 188 14.80 11.98 -27.63
CA PRO A 188 15.84 11.84 -26.63
C PRO A 188 16.43 13.20 -26.27
N ASP A 189 16.23 13.61 -25.02
CA ASP A 189 16.89 14.76 -24.42
C ASP A 189 18.15 14.32 -23.68
N TRP A 190 19.06 15.26 -23.48
CA TRP A 190 20.25 15.08 -22.65
C TRP A 190 20.24 16.07 -21.50
N GLY A 191 20.91 15.72 -20.40
CA GLY A 191 21.11 16.60 -19.27
C GLY A 191 22.42 16.25 -18.57
N ALA A 192 23.01 17.23 -17.90
CA ALA A 192 24.23 17.01 -17.12
C ALA A 192 23.89 16.45 -15.73
N PHE A 193 24.55 15.37 -15.34
CA PHE A 193 24.57 14.92 -13.94
C PHE A 193 25.81 15.51 -13.26
N ALA A 194 25.59 16.43 -12.31
CA ALA A 194 26.64 17.07 -11.55
C ALA A 194 26.40 16.87 -10.05
N PRO A 195 27.22 16.06 -9.35
CA PRO A 195 27.18 16.01 -7.89
C PRO A 195 27.52 17.38 -7.33
N LEU A 196 26.62 17.98 -6.54
CA LEU A 196 26.78 19.34 -6.04
C LEU A 196 28.10 19.55 -5.28
N TYR A 197 28.54 18.55 -4.52
CA TYR A 197 29.81 18.56 -3.79
C TYR A 197 31.06 18.61 -4.68
N ALA A 198 30.93 18.32 -5.98
CA ALA A 198 32.02 18.37 -6.95
C ALA A 198 31.99 19.65 -7.80
N LEU A 199 31.02 20.54 -7.56
CA LEU A 199 30.95 21.86 -8.20
C LEU A 199 31.70 22.89 -7.38
N TRP A 200 32.52 23.68 -8.04
CA TRP A 200 33.29 24.75 -7.44
C TRP A 200 33.55 25.85 -8.50
N THR A 201 33.82 27.06 -8.05
CA THR A 201 34.29 28.15 -8.90
C THR A 201 35.74 28.46 -8.60
N GLU A 202 36.50 28.88 -9.63
CA GLU A 202 37.90 29.29 -9.45
C GLU A 202 38.04 30.48 -8.48
N GLU A 203 37.01 31.31 -8.35
CA GLU A 203 36.99 32.50 -7.48
C GLU A 203 36.83 32.19 -5.99
N GLY A 204 36.38 30.99 -5.62
CA GLY A 204 35.95 30.65 -4.26
C GLY A 204 37.05 30.17 -3.30
N GLY A 205 38.23 29.82 -3.82
CA GLY A 205 39.39 29.33 -3.04
C GLY A 205 39.21 27.95 -2.38
N GLU A 206 38.01 27.65 -1.85
CA GLU A 206 37.61 26.37 -1.28
C GLU A 206 36.31 25.89 -1.96
N ALA A 207 36.18 24.57 -2.13
CA ALA A 207 34.97 23.98 -2.70
C ALA A 207 33.83 24.05 -1.68
N ASP A 208 33.05 25.13 -1.73
CA ASP A 208 31.84 25.31 -0.92
C ASP A 208 30.58 24.99 -1.74
N PRO A 209 29.96 23.81 -1.57
CA PRO A 209 28.82 23.40 -2.36
C PRO A 209 27.56 24.20 -1.99
N HIS A 210 27.17 25.12 -2.86
CA HIS A 210 25.93 25.89 -2.75
C HIS A 210 25.03 25.69 -3.97
N TYR A 211 23.70 25.70 -3.77
CA TYR A 211 22.71 25.47 -4.84
C TYR A 211 22.82 26.46 -6.02
N ASP A 212 23.38 27.65 -5.80
CA ASP A 212 23.63 28.62 -6.87
C ASP A 212 24.59 28.09 -7.94
N LEU A 213 25.49 27.16 -7.58
CA LEU A 213 26.38 26.51 -8.54
C LEU A 213 25.60 25.64 -9.55
N LEU A 214 24.48 25.05 -9.14
CA LEU A 214 23.61 24.30 -10.05
C LEU A 214 22.87 25.23 -11.01
N ALA A 215 22.39 26.38 -10.53
CA ALA A 215 21.76 27.38 -11.38
C ALA A 215 22.76 27.91 -12.42
N ARG A 216 23.98 28.27 -11.98
CA ARG A 216 25.06 28.70 -12.87
C ARG A 216 25.48 27.63 -13.87
N LEU A 217 25.50 26.35 -13.47
CA LEU A 217 25.77 25.25 -14.39
C LEU A 217 24.64 25.08 -15.39
N ALA A 218 23.38 25.13 -14.96
CA ALA A 218 22.20 24.99 -15.82
C ALA A 218 22.14 26.09 -16.90
N ASP A 219 22.59 27.31 -16.61
CA ASP A 219 22.70 28.39 -17.61
C ASP A 219 23.81 28.15 -18.66
N ARG A 220 24.65 27.12 -18.49
CA ARG A 220 25.82 26.82 -19.33
C ARG A 220 25.71 25.56 -20.16
N VAL A 221 24.70 24.72 -19.90
CA VAL A 221 24.38 23.48 -20.65
C VAL A 221 23.08 23.67 -21.42
#